data_AF-T0TDN2-F1
#
_entry.id   AF-T0TDN2-F1
#
_cell.length_a   1.000
_cell.length_b   1.000
_cell.length_c   1.000
_cell.angle_alpha   90.00
_cell.angle_beta   90.00
_cell.angle_gamma   90.00
#
_symmetry.space_group_name_H-M   'P 1'
#
loop_
_entity.id
_entity.type
_entity.pdbx_description
1 polymer ?
#
loop_
_entity_poly.entity_id
_entity_poly.type
_entity_poly.pdbx_seq_one_letter_code
_entity_poly.pdbx_strand_id
1 'polypeptide(L)'
;MDINYKILRFPKSPFFTKDSNIFISRHNRFAPMIEHLHDFIEINYVYEGQCTQRINGENIHLKQGDFCILDKDIPHSIGALDTSDILINILINEETFSSLFLYKLKNTPSIQAKMLADTFTSQAKHNKYLIFNGKESTFLHTQIQLMLCEYWSFNEKSQQFLSHYLQLILMELVRLYSDKKNQSYSNNRFDYHKVLKYFDNNYQNLKLETLAKEFGYNSNYLSNMLKKSTGKNFQELLLEKDY
;
A
#
# COMPACT_ATOMS: atom_id res chain seq x y z
N MET A 1 -4.25 -24.40 10.21
CA MET A 1 -5.27 -23.99 9.23
C MET A 1 -6.09 -22.88 9.85
N ASP A 2 -6.47 -21.88 9.08
CA ASP A 2 -7.34 -20.80 9.54
C ASP A 2 -8.79 -21.29 9.72
N ILE A 3 -9.46 -20.85 10.79
CA ILE A 3 -10.82 -21.30 11.15
C ILE A 3 -11.87 -20.79 10.15
N ASN A 4 -11.65 -19.61 9.57
CA ASN A 4 -12.60 -18.96 8.66
C ASN A 4 -12.42 -19.44 7.21
N TYR A 5 -11.19 -19.71 6.78
CA TYR A 5 -10.89 -20.05 5.38
C TYR A 5 -10.50 -21.50 5.12
N LYS A 6 -10.19 -22.32 6.15
CA LYS A 6 -9.66 -23.70 6.03
C LYS A 6 -8.40 -23.84 5.14
N ILE A 7 -7.63 -22.77 4.99
CA ILE A 7 -6.35 -22.76 4.24
C ILE A 7 -5.15 -22.61 5.19
N LEU A 8 -3.94 -22.71 4.63
CA LEU A 8 -2.70 -22.53 5.39
C LEU A 8 -2.57 -21.08 5.86
N ARG A 9 -2.21 -20.89 7.13
CA ARG A 9 -1.86 -19.58 7.71
C ARG A 9 -0.40 -19.58 8.09
N PHE A 10 0.39 -18.66 7.55
CA PHE A 10 1.77 -18.46 7.96
C PHE A 10 1.82 -17.59 9.22
N PRO A 11 2.35 -18.12 10.34
CA PRO A 11 2.51 -17.34 11.56
C PRO A 11 3.68 -16.36 11.44
N LYS A 12 3.71 -15.34 12.30
CA LYS A 12 4.82 -14.37 12.40
C LYS A 12 6.14 -14.99 12.87
N SER A 13 6.08 -15.96 13.79
CA SER A 13 7.23 -16.44 14.57
C SER A 13 8.42 -17.01 13.75
N PRO A 14 8.25 -17.63 12.57
CA PRO A 14 9.40 -18.09 11.77
C PRO A 14 10.15 -16.96 11.06
N PHE A 15 9.51 -15.79 10.90
CA PHE A 15 10.03 -14.70 10.07
C PHE A 15 10.57 -13.53 10.90
N PHE A 16 10.07 -13.35 12.13
CA PHE A 16 10.38 -12.20 12.95
C PHE A 16 10.90 -12.60 14.33
N THR A 17 11.85 -11.81 14.84
CA THR A 17 12.38 -11.90 16.21
C THR A 17 12.24 -10.54 16.89
N LYS A 18 12.60 -10.44 18.17
CA LYS A 18 12.56 -9.19 18.92
C LYS A 18 13.32 -8.04 18.22
N ASP A 19 14.43 -8.37 17.56
CA ASP A 19 15.33 -7.41 16.93
C ASP A 19 15.23 -7.42 15.39
N SER A 20 14.37 -8.26 14.81
CA SER A 20 14.22 -8.42 13.35
C SER A 20 12.75 -8.41 12.94
N ASN A 21 12.32 -7.31 12.32
CA ASN A 21 10.92 -7.07 11.96
C ASN A 21 10.69 -6.95 10.45
N ILE A 22 11.76 -7.03 9.65
CA ILE A 22 11.72 -7.07 8.19
C ILE A 22 12.45 -8.34 7.74
N PHE A 23 11.74 -9.18 7.01
CA PHE A 23 12.27 -10.41 6.44
C PHE A 23 12.18 -10.35 4.91
N ILE A 24 13.28 -10.63 4.23
CA ILE A 24 13.35 -10.61 2.76
C ILE A 24 13.75 -12.00 2.26
N SER A 25 13.05 -12.47 1.24
CA SER A 25 13.39 -13.71 0.55
C SER A 25 13.14 -13.60 -0.94
N ARG A 26 13.90 -14.38 -1.71
CA ARG A 26 13.56 -14.67 -3.10
C ARG A 26 12.50 -15.77 -3.10
N HIS A 27 11.39 -15.56 -3.80
CA HIS A 27 10.37 -16.57 -3.95
C HIS A 27 10.90 -17.79 -4.71
N ASN A 28 10.36 -18.97 -4.39
CA ASN A 28 10.72 -20.20 -5.09
C ASN A 28 10.18 -20.20 -6.52
N ARG A 29 10.86 -20.92 -7.41
CA ARG A 29 10.48 -21.04 -8.82
C ARG A 29 10.04 -22.46 -9.16
N PHE A 30 9.38 -22.63 -10.30
CA PHE A 30 8.98 -23.92 -10.88
C PHE A 30 7.92 -24.72 -10.14
N ALA A 31 7.46 -24.27 -8.97
CA ALA A 31 6.33 -24.82 -8.26
C ALA A 31 5.41 -23.69 -7.81
N PRO A 32 4.08 -23.86 -7.89
CA PRO A 32 3.15 -22.85 -7.40
C PRO A 32 3.18 -22.81 -5.87
N MET A 33 3.04 -21.61 -5.33
CA MET A 33 2.72 -21.41 -3.93
C MET A 33 1.22 -21.60 -3.74
N ILE A 34 0.82 -22.64 -3.03
CA ILE A 34 -0.59 -22.94 -2.77
C ILE A 34 -1.28 -21.80 -2.02
N GLU A 35 -2.61 -21.79 -2.07
CA GLU A 35 -3.42 -20.78 -1.42
C GLU A 35 -3.18 -20.74 0.10
N HIS A 36 -2.86 -19.56 0.59
CA HIS A 36 -2.52 -19.31 1.97
C HIS A 36 -2.86 -17.87 2.35
N LEU A 37 -2.67 -17.56 3.62
CA LEU A 37 -2.75 -16.22 4.17
C LEU A 37 -1.73 -16.07 5.30
N HIS A 38 -1.52 -14.86 5.79
CA HIS A 38 -0.50 -14.55 6.80
C HIS A 38 -0.96 -13.48 7.79
N ASP A 39 -0.27 -13.42 8.93
CA ASP A 39 -0.51 -12.46 10.01
C ASP A 39 0.30 -11.15 9.87
N PHE A 40 1.06 -10.99 8.79
CA PHE A 40 1.96 -9.87 8.54
C PHE A 40 1.61 -9.17 7.22
N ILE A 41 2.25 -8.02 6.96
CA ILE A 41 2.15 -7.36 5.66
C ILE A 41 3.19 -7.98 4.73
N GLU A 42 2.81 -8.24 3.48
CA GLU A 42 3.71 -8.75 2.45
C GLU A 42 3.79 -7.77 1.28
N ILE A 43 5.01 -7.46 0.84
CA ILE A 43 5.25 -6.76 -0.42
C ILE A 43 5.93 -7.74 -1.36
N ASN A 44 5.29 -8.04 -2.48
CA ASN A 44 5.92 -8.72 -3.60
C ASN A 44 6.45 -7.69 -4.60
N TYR A 45 7.71 -7.80 -4.96
CA TYR A 45 8.35 -7.00 -5.99
C TYR A 45 8.89 -7.90 -7.09
N VAL A 46 8.46 -7.67 -8.34
CA VAL A 46 8.98 -8.42 -9.50
C VAL A 46 10.29 -7.77 -9.92
N TYR A 47 11.41 -8.31 -9.44
CA TYR A 47 12.74 -7.80 -9.76
C TYR A 47 13.10 -8.03 -11.24
N GLU A 48 12.75 -9.20 -11.77
CA GLU A 48 12.94 -9.59 -13.17
C GLU A 48 11.81 -10.49 -13.63
N GLY A 49 11.43 -10.40 -14.91
CA GLY A 49 10.41 -11.26 -15.51
C GLY A 49 8.98 -10.87 -15.14
N GLN A 50 8.18 -11.84 -14.72
CA GLN A 50 6.76 -11.69 -14.41
C GLN A 50 6.30 -12.63 -13.29
N CYS A 51 5.10 -12.38 -12.77
CA CYS A 51 4.47 -13.21 -11.75
C CYS A 51 2.96 -13.14 -11.91
N THR A 52 2.27 -14.27 -11.76
CA THR A 52 0.80 -14.28 -11.70
C THR A 52 0.37 -14.75 -10.32
N GLN A 53 -0.42 -13.94 -9.64
CA GLN A 53 -1.00 -14.26 -8.36
C GLN A 53 -2.52 -14.42 -8.50
N ARG A 54 -3.13 -15.26 -7.67
CA ARG A 54 -4.58 -15.27 -7.49
C ARG A 54 -4.89 -14.71 -6.11
N ILE A 55 -5.54 -13.56 -6.05
CA ILE A 55 -5.86 -12.83 -4.81
C ILE A 55 -7.38 -12.63 -4.77
N ASN A 56 -8.05 -13.05 -3.69
CA ASN A 56 -9.52 -12.98 -3.58
C ASN A 56 -10.28 -13.58 -4.79
N GLY A 57 -9.72 -14.62 -5.42
CA GLY A 57 -10.29 -15.27 -6.59
C GLY A 57 -10.03 -14.58 -7.94
N GLU A 58 -9.40 -13.41 -7.95
CA GLU A 58 -9.00 -12.70 -9.17
C GLU A 58 -7.55 -13.00 -9.55
N ASN A 59 -7.28 -13.15 -10.84
CA ASN A 59 -5.92 -13.34 -11.36
C ASN A 59 -5.26 -11.98 -11.61
N ILE A 60 -4.17 -11.73 -10.89
CA ILE A 60 -3.36 -10.53 -10.96
C ILE A 60 -2.04 -10.86 -11.65
N HIS A 61 -1.79 -10.19 -12.77
CA HIS A 61 -0.56 -10.36 -13.52
C HIS A 61 0.38 -9.18 -13.28
N LEU A 62 1.55 -9.47 -12.71
CA LEU A 62 2.58 -8.51 -12.35
C LEU A 62 3.77 -8.68 -13.30
N LYS A 63 4.33 -7.58 -13.78
CA LYS A 63 5.51 -7.56 -14.65
C LYS A 63 6.69 -6.97 -13.89
N GLN A 64 7.89 -7.13 -14.45
CA GLN A 64 9.11 -6.54 -13.91
C GLN A 64 8.91 -5.08 -13.52
N GLY A 65 9.30 -4.75 -12.29
CA GLY A 65 9.16 -3.43 -11.68
C GLY A 65 7.84 -3.24 -10.92
N ASP A 66 6.85 -4.12 -11.07
CA ASP A 66 5.58 -4.00 -10.34
C ASP A 66 5.73 -4.42 -8.89
N PHE A 67 4.92 -3.76 -8.05
CA PHE A 67 4.76 -4.07 -6.64
C PHE A 67 3.32 -4.54 -6.38
N CYS A 68 3.18 -5.55 -5.52
CA CYS A 68 1.91 -5.93 -4.90
C CYS A 68 2.07 -5.88 -3.39
N ILE A 69 1.32 -5.00 -2.72
CA ILE A 69 1.26 -4.95 -1.24
C ILE A 69 0.01 -5.69 -0.81
N LEU A 70 0.17 -6.71 0.02
CA LEU A 70 -0.87 -7.55 0.60
C LEU A 70 -0.99 -7.25 2.09
N ASP A 71 -2.20 -6.89 2.54
CA ASP A 71 -2.53 -6.87 3.96
C ASP A 71 -2.60 -8.29 4.54
N LYS A 72 -2.67 -8.39 5.86
CA LYS A 72 -2.96 -9.65 6.55
C LYS A 72 -4.34 -10.19 6.18
N ASP A 73 -4.56 -11.47 6.45
CA ASP A 73 -5.87 -12.12 6.28
C ASP A 73 -6.41 -12.16 4.84
N ILE A 74 -5.54 -12.01 3.84
CA ILE A 74 -5.87 -12.12 2.42
C ILE A 74 -5.51 -13.52 1.90
N PRO A 75 -6.50 -14.37 1.57
CA PRO A 75 -6.25 -15.58 0.80
C PRO A 75 -5.64 -15.25 -0.56
N HIS A 76 -4.44 -15.75 -0.80
CA HIS A 76 -3.79 -15.62 -2.08
C HIS A 76 -2.89 -16.82 -2.39
N SER A 77 -2.56 -16.97 -3.67
CA SER A 77 -1.64 -17.98 -4.19
C SER A 77 -0.77 -17.37 -5.27
N ILE A 78 0.39 -17.99 -5.51
CA ILE A 78 1.35 -17.53 -6.52
C ILE A 78 1.55 -18.66 -7.51
N GLY A 79 1.38 -18.37 -8.80
CA GLY A 79 1.65 -19.33 -9.87
C GLY A 79 3.12 -19.73 -9.90
N ALA A 80 3.42 -20.85 -10.56
CA ALA A 80 4.81 -21.24 -10.77
C ALA A 80 5.55 -20.14 -11.55
N LEU A 81 6.73 -19.75 -11.07
CA LEU A 81 7.62 -18.80 -11.73
C LEU A 81 8.56 -19.52 -12.71
N ASP A 82 8.90 -18.86 -13.81
CA ASP A 82 9.80 -19.36 -14.86
C ASP A 82 11.28 -19.08 -14.56
N THR A 83 12.16 -19.53 -15.46
CA THR A 83 13.63 -19.50 -15.31
C THR A 83 14.22 -18.10 -15.18
N SER A 84 13.62 -17.08 -15.78
CA SER A 84 14.06 -15.68 -15.67
C SER A 84 13.34 -14.88 -14.60
N ASP A 85 12.27 -15.43 -14.02
CA ASP A 85 11.44 -14.69 -13.08
C ASP A 85 12.13 -14.62 -11.72
N ILE A 86 12.19 -13.41 -11.16
CA ILE A 86 12.71 -13.15 -9.82
C ILE A 86 11.67 -12.32 -9.08
N LEU A 87 10.92 -13.00 -8.21
CA LEU A 87 10.01 -12.36 -7.27
C LEU A 87 10.70 -12.23 -5.90
N ILE A 88 10.67 -11.03 -5.34
CA ILE A 88 11.19 -10.74 -4.01
C ILE A 88 10.00 -10.54 -3.07
N ASN A 89 10.01 -11.28 -1.97
CA ASN A 89 9.03 -11.16 -0.89
C ASN A 89 9.67 -10.36 0.25
N ILE A 90 9.06 -9.23 0.61
CA ILE A 90 9.43 -8.40 1.76
C ILE A 90 8.30 -8.49 2.76
N LEU A 91 8.51 -9.26 3.83
CA LEU A 91 7.55 -9.47 4.91
C LEU A 91 7.84 -8.46 6.02
N ILE A 92 6.79 -7.82 6.53
CA ILE A 92 6.91 -6.71 7.47
C ILE A 92 5.99 -6.97 8.65
N ASN A 93 6.54 -6.94 9.86
CA ASN A 93 5.72 -7.01 11.06
C ASN A 93 4.77 -5.80 11.11
N GLU A 94 3.50 -6.06 11.43
CA GLU A 94 2.41 -5.07 11.43
C GLU A 94 2.74 -3.81 12.25
N GLU A 95 3.39 -3.97 13.40
CA GLU A 95 3.79 -2.85 14.27
C GLU A 95 4.84 -1.96 13.59
N THR A 96 5.79 -2.57 12.89
CA THR A 96 6.81 -1.85 12.10
C THR A 96 6.17 -1.17 10.91
N PHE A 97 5.32 -1.86 10.16
CA PHE A 97 4.60 -1.25 9.03
C PHE A 97 3.77 -0.05 9.49
N SER A 98 3.00 -0.22 10.57
CA SER A 98 2.18 0.82 11.16
C SER A 98 3.02 2.00 11.61
N SER A 99 4.13 1.79 12.33
CA SER A 99 4.98 2.89 12.80
C SER A 99 5.62 3.68 11.65
N LEU A 100 6.09 3.00 10.59
CA LEU A 100 6.66 3.64 9.40
C LEU A 100 5.60 4.44 8.61
N PHE A 101 4.37 3.92 8.51
CA PHE A 101 3.25 4.64 7.90
C PHE A 101 2.72 5.79 8.77
N LEU A 102 2.66 5.61 10.09
CA LEU A 102 2.20 6.63 11.04
C LEU A 102 3.14 7.84 11.07
N TYR A 103 4.46 7.64 10.87
CA TYR A 103 5.41 8.73 10.71
C TYR A 103 5.03 9.65 9.53
N LYS A 104 4.50 9.07 8.44
CA LYS A 104 3.99 9.83 7.29
C LYS A 104 2.68 10.53 7.59
N LEU A 105 1.75 9.89 8.30
CA LEU A 105 0.46 10.50 8.69
C LEU A 105 0.64 11.76 9.51
N LYS A 106 1.60 11.78 10.44
CA LYS A 106 1.89 12.96 11.28
C LYS A 106 2.47 14.14 10.49
N ASN A 107 3.13 13.88 9.36
CA ASN A 107 3.91 14.88 8.62
C ASN A 107 3.37 15.16 7.20
N THR A 108 2.26 14.56 6.79
CA THR A 108 1.68 14.75 5.46
C THR A 108 0.22 15.16 5.57
N PRO A 109 -0.12 16.44 5.32
CA PRO A 109 -1.50 16.93 5.36
C PRO A 109 -2.27 16.53 4.11
N SER A 110 -2.06 15.34 3.52
CA SER A 110 -2.79 14.90 2.34
C SER A 110 -3.81 13.82 2.70
N ILE A 111 -5.09 14.06 2.41
CA ILE A 111 -6.15 13.06 2.59
C ILE A 111 -5.84 11.80 1.76
N GLN A 112 -5.19 11.94 0.61
CA GLN A 112 -4.82 10.81 -0.25
C GLN A 112 -3.77 9.90 0.42
N ALA A 113 -2.78 10.51 1.08
CA ALA A 113 -1.79 9.81 1.87
C ALA A 113 -2.41 9.10 3.09
N LYS A 114 -3.43 9.72 3.70
CA LYS A 114 -4.19 9.18 4.83
C LYS A 114 -5.10 8.04 4.41
N MET A 115 -5.78 8.13 3.27
CA MET A 115 -6.60 7.03 2.71
C MET A 115 -5.78 5.79 2.36
N LEU A 116 -4.55 5.96 1.89
CA LEU A 116 -3.61 4.85 1.69
C LEU A 116 -3.18 4.23 3.02
N ALA A 117 -2.88 5.05 4.03
CA ALA A 117 -2.56 4.54 5.36
C ALA A 117 -3.78 3.81 5.96
N ASP A 118 -4.97 4.40 5.90
CA ASP A 118 -6.25 3.81 6.32
C ASP A 118 -6.58 2.51 5.57
N THR A 119 -5.99 2.27 4.39
CA THR A 119 -6.15 0.99 3.67
C THR A 119 -5.38 -0.15 4.34
N PHE A 120 -4.32 0.15 5.10
CA PHE A 120 -3.43 -0.82 5.74
C PHE A 120 -3.34 -0.69 7.27
N THR A 121 -4.07 0.23 7.90
CA THR A 121 -4.14 0.36 9.36
C THR A 121 -5.34 -0.39 9.94
N SER A 122 -5.27 -0.69 11.24
CA SER A 122 -6.15 -1.57 12.00
C SER A 122 -7.66 -1.23 12.04
N GLN A 123 -8.08 -0.13 11.43
CA GLN A 123 -9.49 0.31 11.38
C GLN A 123 -10.18 -0.03 10.04
N ALA A 124 -9.45 -0.45 9.00
CA ALA A 124 -10.06 -0.96 7.78
C ALA A 124 -10.36 -2.46 7.88
N LYS A 125 -11.36 -2.91 7.10
CA LYS A 125 -11.54 -4.35 6.83
C LYS A 125 -10.22 -4.87 6.21
N HIS A 126 -9.42 -5.57 7.00
CA HIS A 126 -8.13 -6.18 6.66
C HIS A 126 -8.28 -7.23 5.56
N ASN A 127 -8.50 -6.79 4.33
CA ASN A 127 -8.67 -7.65 3.16
C ASN A 127 -8.44 -6.82 1.88
N LYS A 128 -7.32 -6.10 1.81
CA LYS A 128 -7.01 -5.20 0.71
C LYS A 128 -5.60 -5.41 0.21
N TYR A 129 -5.45 -5.44 -1.11
CA TYR A 129 -4.16 -5.41 -1.77
C TYR A 129 -4.05 -4.16 -2.64
N LEU A 130 -2.84 -3.68 -2.88
CA LEU A 130 -2.55 -2.59 -3.81
C LEU A 130 -1.48 -2.99 -4.80
N ILE A 131 -1.68 -2.62 -6.06
CA ILE A 131 -0.72 -2.83 -7.14
C ILE A 131 -0.15 -1.48 -7.57
N PHE A 132 1.17 -1.41 -7.70
CA PHE A 132 1.88 -0.25 -8.21
C PHE A 132 2.74 -0.64 -9.40
N ASN A 133 2.70 0.18 -10.44
CA ASN A 133 3.65 0.11 -11.54
C ASN A 133 4.90 0.87 -11.13
N GLY A 134 5.89 0.17 -10.59
CA GLY A 134 7.09 0.81 -10.04
C GLY A 134 7.99 1.45 -11.11
N LYS A 135 7.81 1.12 -12.40
CA LYS A 135 8.55 1.75 -13.51
C LYS A 135 8.17 3.21 -13.73
N GLU A 136 7.07 3.67 -13.15
CA GLU A 136 6.69 5.09 -13.14
C GLU A 136 7.60 5.93 -12.22
N SER A 137 8.39 5.28 -11.34
CA SER A 137 9.42 5.92 -10.54
C SER A 137 10.82 5.50 -10.99
N THR A 138 11.71 6.48 -11.19
CA THR A 138 13.11 6.23 -11.50
C THR A 138 13.94 5.78 -10.28
N PHE A 139 13.38 5.90 -9.07
CA PHE A 139 14.12 5.64 -7.82
C PHE A 139 13.81 4.28 -7.18
N LEU A 140 12.60 3.75 -7.37
CA LEU A 140 12.14 2.53 -6.67
C LEU A 140 13.06 1.34 -6.88
N HIS A 141 13.50 1.09 -8.12
CA HIS A 141 14.38 -0.04 -8.40
C HIS A 141 15.71 0.07 -7.65
N THR A 142 16.34 1.25 -7.68
CA THR A 142 17.59 1.50 -6.94
C THR A 142 17.39 1.41 -5.43
N GLN A 143 16.29 1.93 -4.89
CA GLN A 143 15.98 1.82 -3.47
C GLN A 143 15.81 0.36 -3.03
N ILE A 144 15.15 -0.46 -3.85
CA ILE A 144 15.07 -1.90 -3.61
C ILE A 144 16.45 -2.53 -3.64
N GLN A 145 17.27 -2.24 -4.65
CA GLN A 145 18.64 -2.78 -4.73
C GLN A 145 19.46 -2.45 -3.49
N LEU A 146 19.39 -1.21 -2.99
CA LEU A 146 20.07 -0.81 -1.75
C LEU A 146 19.53 -1.57 -0.53
N MET A 147 18.21 -1.73 -0.41
CA MET A 147 17.59 -2.54 0.65
C MET A 147 18.03 -4.00 0.61
N LEU A 148 18.14 -4.59 -0.59
CA LEU A 148 18.61 -5.95 -0.79
C LEU A 148 20.09 -6.10 -0.42
N CYS A 149 20.94 -5.18 -0.87
CA CYS A 149 22.35 -5.15 -0.48
C CYS A 149 22.50 -5.08 1.05
N GLU A 150 21.72 -4.22 1.71
CA GLU A 150 21.71 -4.11 3.17
C GLU A 150 21.30 -5.44 3.84
N TYR A 151 20.20 -6.06 3.39
CA TYR A 151 19.69 -7.30 3.97
C TYR A 151 20.72 -8.45 3.93
N TRP A 152 21.46 -8.57 2.84
CA TRP A 152 22.48 -9.62 2.67
C TRP A 152 23.91 -9.20 3.04
N SER A 153 24.11 -7.96 3.50
CA SER A 153 25.42 -7.49 3.97
C SER A 153 25.81 -8.06 5.34
N PHE A 154 24.83 -8.49 6.14
CA PHE A 154 24.99 -8.92 7.53
C PHE A 154 25.71 -7.90 8.44
N ASN A 155 25.60 -6.61 8.10
CA ASN A 155 26.18 -5.52 8.86
C ASN A 155 25.47 -5.27 10.20
N GLU A 156 26.16 -4.61 11.12
CA GLU A 156 25.54 -4.08 12.34
C GLU A 156 24.39 -3.11 12.00
N LYS A 157 23.33 -3.13 12.82
CA LYS A 157 22.14 -2.25 12.67
C LYS A 157 21.37 -2.41 11.35
N SER A 158 21.52 -3.54 10.65
CA SER A 158 20.85 -3.76 9.36
C SER A 158 19.33 -3.53 9.41
N GLN A 159 18.64 -4.01 10.45
CA GLN A 159 17.20 -3.81 10.62
C GLN A 159 16.79 -2.33 10.73
N GLN A 160 17.66 -1.48 11.29
CA GLN A 160 17.43 -0.04 11.29
C GLN A 160 17.55 0.53 9.88
N PHE A 161 18.59 0.18 9.12
CA PHE A 161 18.74 0.63 7.73
C PHE A 161 17.60 0.12 6.84
N LEU A 162 17.22 -1.15 6.97
CA LEU A 162 16.08 -1.74 6.27
C LEU A 162 14.78 -0.98 6.54
N SER A 163 14.57 -0.55 7.78
CA SER A 163 13.40 0.27 8.15
C SER A 163 13.40 1.63 7.43
N HIS A 164 14.55 2.29 7.28
CA HIS A 164 14.67 3.55 6.54
C HIS A 164 14.49 3.35 5.03
N TYR A 165 15.08 2.31 4.44
CA TYR A 165 14.88 1.99 3.03
C TYR A 165 13.41 1.69 2.74
N LEU A 166 12.79 0.84 3.57
CA LEU A 166 11.37 0.54 3.49
C LEU A 166 10.53 1.82 3.59
N GLN A 167 10.86 2.72 4.50
CA GLN A 167 10.17 4.00 4.62
C GLN A 167 10.24 4.83 3.33
N LEU A 168 11.42 4.94 2.72
CA LEU A 168 11.61 5.65 1.45
C LEU A 168 10.81 5.02 0.31
N ILE A 169 10.81 3.69 0.22
CA ILE A 169 10.03 2.93 -0.76
C ILE A 169 8.53 3.19 -0.57
N LEU A 170 8.02 3.08 0.65
CA LEU A 170 6.61 3.34 0.95
C LEU A 170 6.21 4.78 0.62
N MET A 171 7.08 5.75 0.89
CA MET A 171 6.86 7.15 0.51
C MET A 171 6.78 7.35 -1.01
N GLU A 172 7.62 6.67 -1.76
CA GLU A 172 7.62 6.73 -3.23
C GLU A 172 6.37 6.04 -3.82
N LEU A 173 5.96 4.89 -3.29
CA LEU A 173 4.73 4.22 -3.70
C LEU A 173 3.48 5.09 -3.46
N VAL A 174 3.46 5.86 -2.37
CA VAL A 174 2.40 6.83 -2.13
C VAL A 174 2.39 7.91 -3.21
N ARG A 175 3.56 8.46 -3.59
CA ARG A 175 3.65 9.47 -4.65
C ARG A 175 3.01 8.95 -5.93
N LEU A 176 3.38 7.74 -6.36
CA LEU A 176 2.81 7.10 -7.54
C LEU A 176 1.28 6.94 -7.45
N TYR A 177 0.75 6.55 -6.28
CA TYR A 177 -0.68 6.41 -6.10
C TYR A 177 -1.44 7.72 -6.25
N SER A 178 -0.91 8.81 -5.66
CA SER A 178 -1.48 10.14 -5.78
C SER A 178 -1.49 10.62 -7.24
N ASP A 179 -0.39 10.42 -7.96
CA ASP A 179 -0.25 10.85 -9.35
C ASP A 179 -1.15 10.07 -10.32
N LYS A 180 -1.21 8.75 -10.19
CA LYS A 180 -2.06 7.90 -11.04
C LYS A 180 -3.54 8.16 -10.83
N LYS A 181 -3.95 8.45 -9.58
CA LYS A 181 -5.29 8.96 -9.32
C LYS A 181 -5.48 10.27 -10.06
N ASN A 182 -4.65 11.29 -9.85
CA ASN A 182 -4.77 12.58 -10.55
C ASN A 182 -4.91 12.46 -12.08
N GLN A 183 -4.23 11.49 -12.72
CA GLN A 183 -4.33 11.24 -14.17
C GLN A 183 -5.65 10.54 -14.58
N SER A 184 -6.13 9.56 -13.82
CA SER A 184 -7.32 8.77 -14.15
C SER A 184 -8.64 9.57 -14.12
N TYR A 185 -8.69 10.67 -13.34
CA TYR A 185 -9.89 11.54 -13.27
C TYR A 185 -9.94 12.63 -14.36
N SER A 186 -8.97 12.66 -15.28
CA SER A 186 -9.03 13.54 -16.45
C SER A 186 -10.04 13.08 -17.52
N ASN A 187 -10.57 11.84 -17.42
CA ASN A 187 -11.59 11.30 -18.32
C ASN A 187 -13.01 11.36 -17.71
N ASN A 188 -13.72 12.46 -17.95
CA ASN A 188 -15.19 12.62 -18.00
C ASN A 188 -16.10 12.10 -16.86
N ARG A 189 -15.59 11.80 -15.66
CA ARG A 189 -16.42 11.66 -14.45
C ARG A 189 -15.87 12.52 -13.32
N PHE A 190 -16.78 13.13 -12.56
CA PHE A 190 -16.56 13.86 -11.31
C PHE A 190 -15.19 13.57 -10.67
N ASP A 191 -14.30 14.55 -10.70
CA ASP A 191 -12.94 14.44 -10.20
C ASP A 191 -12.89 14.75 -8.70
N TYR A 192 -13.26 13.76 -7.88
CA TYR A 192 -13.25 13.92 -6.42
C TYR A 192 -11.84 14.13 -5.87
N HIS A 193 -10.79 13.84 -6.64
CA HIS A 193 -9.41 14.12 -6.21
C HIS A 193 -9.08 15.58 -6.29
N LYS A 194 -9.56 16.29 -7.32
CA LYS A 194 -9.48 17.76 -7.32
C LYS A 194 -10.24 18.35 -6.14
N VAL A 195 -11.40 17.78 -5.79
CA VAL A 195 -12.15 18.19 -4.59
C VAL A 195 -11.32 17.96 -3.32
N LEU A 196 -10.70 16.78 -3.16
CA LEU A 196 -9.86 16.47 -2.00
C LEU A 196 -8.55 17.26 -1.96
N LYS A 197 -7.93 17.54 -3.11
CA LYS A 197 -6.73 18.37 -3.21
C LYS A 197 -7.05 19.84 -2.90
N TYR A 198 -8.17 20.34 -3.41
CA TYR A 198 -8.66 21.67 -3.06
C TYR A 198 -9.01 21.74 -1.57
N PHE A 199 -9.63 20.68 -1.04
CA PHE A 199 -9.86 20.55 0.40
C PHE A 199 -8.54 20.61 1.18
N ASP A 200 -7.57 19.78 0.83
CA ASP A 200 -6.23 19.74 1.46
C ASP A 200 -5.54 21.11 1.46
N ASN A 201 -5.70 21.89 0.38
CA ASN A 201 -5.08 23.21 0.24
C ASN A 201 -5.84 24.35 0.94
N ASN A 202 -7.14 24.19 1.24
CA ASN A 202 -8.01 25.28 1.69
C ASN A 202 -8.80 24.97 2.98
N TYR A 203 -8.53 23.84 3.65
CA TYR A 203 -9.36 23.30 4.74
C TYR A 203 -9.66 24.29 5.88
N GLN A 204 -8.72 25.19 6.21
CA GLN A 204 -8.81 26.11 7.36
C GLN A 204 -10.05 27.01 7.38
N ASN A 205 -10.59 27.39 6.21
CA ASN A 205 -11.78 28.23 6.09
C ASN A 205 -12.84 27.62 5.17
N LEU A 206 -12.72 26.32 4.90
CA LEU A 206 -13.55 25.65 3.90
C LEU A 206 -14.94 25.34 4.46
N LYS A 207 -15.98 25.72 3.73
CA LYS A 207 -17.36 25.31 4.00
C LYS A 207 -17.82 24.36 2.91
N LEU A 208 -18.75 23.46 3.25
CA LEU A 208 -19.27 22.51 2.28
C LEU A 208 -19.92 23.24 1.09
N GLU A 209 -20.60 24.36 1.35
CA GLU A 209 -21.25 25.16 0.31
C GLU A 209 -20.24 25.83 -0.61
N THR A 210 -19.12 26.32 -0.09
CA THR A 210 -18.08 26.96 -0.91
C THR A 210 -17.34 25.92 -1.75
N LEU A 211 -17.03 24.76 -1.17
CA LEU A 211 -16.46 23.64 -1.90
C LEU A 211 -17.41 23.10 -2.98
N ALA A 212 -18.69 22.96 -2.68
CA ALA A 212 -19.69 22.51 -3.66
C ALA A 212 -19.82 23.50 -4.81
N LYS A 213 -19.84 24.81 -4.51
CA LYS A 213 -19.90 25.88 -5.52
C LYS A 213 -18.67 25.91 -6.42
N GLU A 214 -17.46 25.77 -5.86
CA GLU A 214 -16.19 25.75 -6.61
C GLU A 214 -16.18 24.66 -7.68
N PHE A 215 -16.79 23.51 -7.36
CA PHE A 215 -16.81 22.35 -8.25
C PHE A 215 -18.11 22.20 -9.04
N GLY A 216 -19.06 23.14 -8.91
CA GLY A 216 -20.32 23.13 -9.67
C GLY A 216 -21.33 22.07 -9.20
N TYR A 217 -21.29 21.66 -7.94
CA TYR A 217 -22.18 20.65 -7.35
C TYR A 217 -23.08 21.24 -6.27
N ASN A 218 -24.16 20.54 -5.93
CA ASN A 218 -24.91 20.85 -4.71
C ASN A 218 -24.25 20.18 -3.49
N SER A 219 -24.39 20.80 -2.31
CA SER A 219 -23.74 20.37 -1.07
C SER A 219 -24.09 18.95 -0.66
N ASN A 220 -25.35 18.53 -0.83
CA ASN A 220 -25.80 17.18 -0.45
C ASN A 220 -25.17 16.10 -1.33
N TYR A 221 -25.12 16.34 -2.64
CA TYR A 221 -24.45 15.47 -3.60
C TYR A 221 -22.96 15.38 -3.28
N LEU A 222 -22.30 16.51 -3.03
CA LEU A 222 -20.88 16.54 -2.69
C LEU A 222 -20.59 15.78 -1.39
N SER A 223 -21.39 15.98 -0.35
CA SER A 223 -21.23 15.32 0.96
C SER A 223 -21.44 13.80 0.86
N ASN A 224 -22.49 13.36 0.17
CA ASN A 224 -22.74 11.93 -0.08
C ASN A 224 -21.62 11.30 -0.90
N MET A 225 -21.09 12.03 -1.88
CA MET A 225 -19.97 11.58 -2.70
C MET A 225 -18.66 11.48 -1.92
N LEU A 226 -18.36 12.45 -1.05
CA LEU A 226 -17.23 12.39 -0.12
C LEU A 226 -17.37 11.17 0.78
N LYS A 227 -18.53 11.00 1.43
CA LYS A 227 -18.78 9.83 2.30
C LYS A 227 -18.64 8.50 1.57
N LYS A 228 -19.12 8.40 0.31
CA LYS A 228 -18.99 7.18 -0.49
C LYS A 228 -17.54 6.88 -0.91
N SER A 229 -16.74 7.91 -1.16
CA SER A 229 -15.37 7.77 -1.66
C SER A 229 -14.32 7.67 -0.56
N THR A 230 -14.53 8.31 0.59
CA THR A 230 -13.59 8.33 1.73
C THR A 230 -14.07 7.53 2.93
N GLY A 231 -15.34 7.11 2.96
CA GLY A 231 -15.99 6.52 4.13
C GLY A 231 -16.41 7.56 5.19
N LYS A 232 -16.04 8.84 5.01
CA LYS A 232 -16.19 9.92 5.99
C LYS A 232 -16.92 11.12 5.39
N ASN A 233 -17.74 11.79 6.20
CA ASN A 233 -18.44 13.00 5.80
C ASN A 233 -17.51 14.24 5.85
N PHE A 234 -17.98 15.37 5.31
CA PHE A 234 -17.18 16.61 5.22
C PHE A 234 -16.68 17.13 6.58
N GLN A 235 -17.49 17.05 7.64
CA GLN A 235 -17.09 17.49 8.98
C GLN A 235 -16.05 16.56 9.60
N GLU A 236 -16.21 15.24 9.41
CA GLU A 236 -15.22 14.24 9.84
C GLU A 236 -13.86 14.47 9.15
N LEU A 237 -13.86 14.81 7.86
CA LEU A 237 -12.64 15.14 7.11
C LEU A 237 -11.97 16.44 7.59
N LEU A 238 -12.76 17.42 8.05
CA LEU A 238 -12.26 18.70 8.61
C LEU A 238 -11.58 18.47 9.95
N LEU A 239 -12.26 17.75 10.85
CA LEU A 239 -11.72 17.37 12.16
C LEU A 239 -10.37 16.66 12.00
N GLU A 240 -10.21 15.82 10.98
CA GLU A 240 -8.97 15.12 10.71
C GLU A 240 -7.77 15.97 10.27
N LYS A 241 -7.99 17.25 9.94
CA LYS A 241 -6.92 18.22 9.61
C LYS A 241 -6.51 19.11 10.77
N ASP A 242 -7.39 19.24 11.76
CA ASP A 242 -7.16 20.08 12.93
C ASP A 242 -6.36 19.34 14.03
N TYR A 243 -6.01 18.07 13.80
CA TYR A 243 -5.10 17.25 14.61
C TYR A 243 -3.81 16.94 13.86
#